data_AF-A0AAQ4EEQ6-F1
#
_entry.id   AF-A0AAQ4EEQ6-F1
#
_cell.length_a   1.000
_cell.length_b   1.000
_cell.length_c   1.000
_cell.angle_alpha   90.00
_cell.angle_beta   90.00
_cell.angle_gamma   90.00
#
_symmetry.space_group_name_H-M   'P 1'
#
loop_
_entity.id
_entity.type
_entity.pdbx_description
1 polymer ?
#
loop_
_entity_poly.entity_id
_entity_poly.type
_entity_poly.pdbx_seq_one_letter_code
_entity_poly.pdbx_strand_id
1 'polypeptide(L)'
;MPAEVEKAPGDQPTEVKPAEEPPKTVLTLEILQMIKDAQQKHGLRHGDYQRYRGYCSRRLRRLRKSLHFLQGNKHRYQGREVTEELLTSGDPRYILMIVVQCERAWAHAMQLRQEANTEPRKRFHLFGRLRKAVKHAQALELLCTSSPRCDARCKLEAQAYCAYLEGTLSTELQQWKEAMESFSKAQTIYEKLAQALGEGQRALYQQRVDELSPSLRYCAYNIGDETAISDLKRMRLQGNVTMAGTELDHLIEQAREKQASSLSEVTWLGRTVPVRHEKVRLFLLGAQEAPRELAQAPDIEAKIAVHERLLFDCKDALQLLREELRAEGGGAAPGKGPVSSLQLLHSYLVYLRQRTTVERNLLLIRQLEQNESGPRKPQDLVRPYEIIVQCLGEMLQLPGVEEGSDFAEQVQAELLLYKAHRVHRIGQTLAAAGRYPEAMALYRRGRDYVQQALAASSHLTDEAVASLKELDSILEGQEYSVHAQSILGSAAEAPSAEDKEVQLLVDRLDTYLEDKSLTTSKPRIAAFPPPFEPIPCKPLFFDLALNHIEFPSLDDVVDSKKGQSLTGFVKGWLGGWKK
;
A
#
# COMPACT_ATOMS: atom_id res chain seq x y z
N MET A 1 -74.98 -70.82 -24.26
CA MET A 1 -74.78 -70.90 -25.73
C MET A 1 -73.86 -69.76 -26.14
N PRO A 2 -72.98 -69.95 -27.14
CA PRO A 2 -71.58 -70.42 -27.10
C PRO A 2 -70.60 -69.21 -27.08
N ALA A 3 -69.26 -69.24 -27.18
CA ALA A 3 -68.29 -70.20 -27.71
C ALA A 3 -66.84 -69.90 -27.20
N GLU A 4 -66.03 -70.96 -27.09
CA GLU A 4 -64.60 -71.15 -27.49
C GLU A 4 -63.61 -69.97 -27.32
N VAL A 5 -62.61 -69.99 -26.42
CA VAL A 5 -61.33 -70.76 -26.34
C VAL A 5 -60.18 -70.17 -27.17
N GLU A 6 -59.08 -69.73 -26.51
CA GLU A 6 -57.67 -70.19 -26.68
C GLU A 6 -56.71 -69.35 -25.81
N LYS A 7 -56.20 -69.92 -24.70
CA LYS A 7 -54.86 -70.50 -24.46
C LYS A 7 -53.79 -69.51 -23.94
N ALA A 8 -53.34 -69.78 -22.70
CA ALA A 8 -52.26 -69.11 -21.99
C ALA A 8 -50.86 -69.42 -22.58
N PRO A 9 -49.88 -68.56 -22.30
CA PRO A 9 -48.79 -68.98 -21.39
C PRO A 9 -48.44 -67.82 -20.43
N GLY A 10 -47.86 -68.01 -19.26
CA GLY A 10 -46.91 -69.01 -18.80
C GLY A 10 -45.95 -68.23 -17.91
N ASP A 11 -45.85 -68.64 -16.65
CA ASP A 11 -44.98 -68.07 -15.63
C ASP A 11 -43.52 -68.13 -16.11
N GLN A 12 -42.84 -66.98 -16.17
CA GLN A 12 -41.43 -66.87 -16.54
C GLN A 12 -40.69 -65.87 -15.63
N PRO A 13 -39.39 -66.11 -15.43
CA PRO A 13 -38.69 -65.88 -14.18
C PRO A 13 -38.20 -64.43 -14.03
N THR A 14 -38.07 -64.02 -12.77
CA THR A 14 -37.37 -62.82 -12.32
C THR A 14 -36.05 -62.61 -13.07
N GLU A 15 -36.04 -61.64 -13.98
CA GLU A 15 -34.83 -61.11 -14.59
C GLU A 15 -33.90 -60.56 -13.50
N VAL A 16 -32.72 -61.16 -13.42
CA VAL A 16 -31.59 -60.69 -12.63
C VAL A 16 -31.17 -59.34 -13.20
N LYS A 17 -31.45 -58.26 -12.44
CA LYS A 17 -30.83 -56.95 -12.68
C LYS A 17 -29.30 -57.11 -12.65
N PRO A 18 -28.54 -56.58 -13.62
CA PRO A 18 -27.10 -56.52 -13.53
C PRO A 18 -26.72 -55.69 -12.30
N ALA A 19 -25.82 -56.22 -11.47
CA ALA A 19 -25.27 -55.52 -10.33
C ALA A 19 -24.66 -54.18 -10.78
N GLU A 20 -25.16 -53.08 -10.22
CA GLU A 20 -24.53 -51.76 -10.35
C GLU A 20 -23.09 -51.85 -9.81
N GLU A 21 -22.11 -51.56 -10.68
CA GLU A 21 -20.72 -51.35 -10.25
C GLU A 21 -20.67 -50.16 -9.28
N PRO A 22 -19.98 -50.27 -8.12
CA PRO A 22 -19.92 -49.19 -7.15
C PRO A 22 -19.20 -47.96 -7.76
N PRO A 23 -19.59 -46.73 -7.37
CA PRO A 23 -19.05 -45.50 -7.93
C PRO A 23 -17.55 -45.40 -7.69
N LYS A 24 -16.79 -45.21 -8.77
CA LYS A 24 -15.32 -45.04 -8.76
C LYS A 24 -14.98 -43.76 -7.99
N THR A 25 -14.46 -43.88 -6.77
CA THR A 25 -14.01 -42.74 -5.95
C THR A 25 -12.81 -42.06 -6.61
N VAL A 26 -13.01 -40.85 -7.11
CA VAL A 26 -11.94 -40.03 -7.71
C VAL A 26 -11.12 -39.40 -6.60
N LEU A 27 -9.80 -39.60 -6.66
CA LEU A 27 -8.83 -39.00 -5.74
C LEU A 27 -8.55 -37.56 -6.14
N THR A 28 -8.89 -36.63 -5.25
CA THR A 28 -8.57 -35.20 -5.40
C THR A 28 -7.61 -34.77 -4.30
N LEU A 29 -6.49 -34.17 -4.68
CA LEU A 29 -5.49 -33.66 -3.75
C LEU A 29 -5.06 -32.25 -4.18
N GLU A 30 -5.32 -31.27 -3.33
CA GLU A 30 -4.95 -29.87 -3.54
C GLU A 30 -3.51 -29.65 -3.03
N ILE A 31 -2.53 -30.01 -3.86
CA ILE A 31 -1.10 -29.98 -3.54
C ILE A 31 -0.68 -28.57 -3.13
N LEU A 32 -1.04 -27.54 -3.93
CA LEU A 32 -0.60 -26.16 -3.68
C LEU A 32 -1.15 -25.61 -2.35
N GLN A 33 -2.44 -25.85 -2.06
CA GLN A 33 -3.08 -25.41 -0.81
C GLN A 33 -2.40 -26.06 0.39
N MET A 34 -2.20 -27.38 0.34
CA MET A 34 -1.58 -28.11 1.44
C MET A 34 -0.13 -27.68 1.72
N ILE A 35 0.69 -27.44 0.68
CA ILE A 35 2.06 -26.99 0.89
C ILE A 35 2.08 -25.58 1.48
N LYS A 36 1.26 -24.66 0.97
CA LYS A 36 1.21 -23.28 1.48
C LYS A 36 0.74 -23.22 2.92
N ASP A 37 -0.32 -23.95 3.27
CA ASP A 37 -0.79 -24.05 4.66
C ASP A 37 0.27 -24.65 5.58
N ALA A 38 0.93 -25.71 5.14
CA ALA A 38 1.95 -26.37 5.94
C ALA A 38 3.18 -25.46 6.14
N GLN A 39 3.62 -24.77 5.10
CA GLN A 39 4.74 -23.84 5.15
C GLN A 39 4.44 -22.66 6.09
N GLN A 40 3.27 -22.02 5.95
CA GLN A 40 2.86 -20.89 6.79
C GLN A 40 2.73 -21.28 8.27
N LYS A 41 2.14 -22.44 8.57
CA LYS A 41 1.92 -22.90 9.96
C LYS A 41 3.17 -23.41 10.66
N HIS A 42 4.19 -23.86 9.90
CA HIS A 42 5.30 -24.65 10.47
C HIS A 42 6.70 -24.06 10.24
N GLY A 43 6.80 -22.74 10.05
CA GLY A 43 8.05 -21.99 10.19
C GLY A 43 8.35 -21.01 9.07
N LEU A 44 7.80 -21.24 7.87
CA LEU A 44 8.20 -20.49 6.68
C LEU A 44 7.72 -19.04 6.68
N ARG A 45 6.67 -18.72 7.46
CA ARG A 45 6.27 -17.34 7.74
C ARG A 45 7.39 -16.47 8.31
N HIS A 46 8.35 -17.09 9.01
CA HIS A 46 9.52 -16.42 9.59
C HIS A 46 10.85 -16.91 9.00
N GLY A 47 10.81 -17.61 7.84
CA GLY A 47 12.02 -18.10 7.16
C GLY A 47 12.73 -19.29 7.81
N ASP A 48 12.09 -20.01 8.74
CA ASP A 48 12.70 -21.17 9.44
C ASP A 48 12.47 -22.49 8.67
N TYR A 49 13.39 -22.79 7.75
CA TYR A 49 13.39 -24.02 6.95
C TYR A 49 13.69 -25.28 7.76
N GLN A 50 14.47 -25.17 8.86
CA GLN A 50 14.83 -26.31 9.70
C GLN A 50 13.61 -26.84 10.45
N ARG A 51 12.78 -25.95 11.01
CA ARG A 51 11.52 -26.31 11.68
C ARG A 51 10.56 -26.97 10.70
N TYR A 52 10.43 -26.44 9.49
CA TYR A 52 9.57 -27.01 8.45
C TYR A 52 10.03 -28.41 8.00
N ARG A 53 11.35 -28.61 7.81
CA ARG A 53 11.95 -29.93 7.55
C ARG A 53 11.66 -30.94 8.67
N GLY A 54 11.76 -30.50 9.92
CA GLY A 54 11.43 -31.30 11.10
C GLY A 54 9.96 -31.71 11.13
N TYR A 55 9.06 -30.78 10.79
CA TYR A 55 7.63 -31.07 10.64
C TYR A 55 7.37 -32.13 9.55
N CYS A 56 7.94 -31.96 8.36
CA CYS A 56 7.78 -32.91 7.25
C CYS A 56 8.26 -34.31 7.64
N SER A 57 9.37 -34.40 8.36
CA SER A 57 9.91 -35.67 8.88
C SER A 57 8.94 -36.37 9.84
N ARG A 58 8.34 -35.62 10.77
CA ARG A 58 7.34 -36.15 11.71
C ARG A 58 6.04 -36.53 11.01
N ARG A 59 5.55 -35.71 10.06
CA ARG A 59 4.34 -35.99 9.26
C ARG A 59 4.53 -37.25 8.43
N LEU A 60 5.68 -37.41 7.77
CA LEU A 60 6.02 -38.61 7.01
C LEU A 60 6.04 -39.88 7.88
N ARG A 61 6.59 -39.80 9.11
CA ARG A 61 6.57 -40.93 10.06
C ARG A 61 5.15 -41.32 10.46
N ARG A 62 4.28 -40.33 10.74
CA ARG A 62 2.88 -40.59 11.10
C ARG A 62 2.10 -41.22 9.96
N LEU A 63 2.25 -40.72 8.73
CA LEU A 63 1.61 -41.28 7.53
C LEU A 63 2.02 -42.72 7.28
N ARG A 64 3.32 -43.02 7.39
CA ARG A 64 3.82 -44.41 7.25
C ARG A 64 3.28 -45.34 8.32
N LYS A 65 3.13 -44.86 9.56
CA LYS A 65 2.55 -45.66 10.65
C LYS A 65 1.06 -45.89 10.45
N SER A 66 0.30 -44.87 10.03
CA SER A 66 -1.16 -44.98 9.85
C SER A 66 -1.54 -45.82 8.64
N LEU A 67 -0.75 -45.79 7.56
CA LEU A 67 -0.97 -46.60 6.35
C LEU A 67 -0.33 -47.99 6.43
N HIS A 68 0.26 -48.34 7.59
CA HIS A 68 1.07 -49.56 7.76
C HIS A 68 2.16 -49.73 6.67
N PHE A 69 2.65 -48.61 6.12
CA PHE A 69 3.62 -48.54 5.05
C PHE A 69 5.03 -48.25 5.59
N LEU A 70 5.52 -49.17 6.42
CA LEU A 70 6.86 -49.09 7.02
C LEU A 70 7.92 -49.58 6.04
N GLN A 71 9.04 -48.86 5.98
CA GLN A 71 10.15 -49.09 5.04
C GLN A 71 11.19 -50.09 5.60
N GLY A 72 10.73 -51.04 6.40
CA GLY A 72 11.57 -52.02 7.09
C GLY A 72 11.36 -52.06 8.60
N ASN A 73 12.10 -52.99 9.22
CA ASN A 73 12.09 -53.27 10.66
C ASN A 73 13.36 -52.71 11.33
N LYS A 74 13.45 -52.81 12.66
CA LYS A 74 14.61 -52.32 13.45
C LYS A 74 15.97 -52.82 12.92
N HIS A 75 16.01 -53.99 12.29
CA HIS A 75 17.23 -54.67 11.87
C HIS A 75 17.47 -54.70 10.35
N ARG A 76 16.49 -54.29 9.51
CA ARG A 76 16.62 -54.35 8.05
C ARG A 76 15.76 -53.30 7.36
N TYR A 77 16.38 -52.53 6.47
CA TYR A 77 15.68 -51.61 5.56
C TYR A 77 15.06 -52.39 4.39
N GLN A 78 13.81 -52.06 4.05
CA GLN A 78 13.12 -52.53 2.85
C GLN A 78 12.49 -51.33 2.16
N GLY A 79 13.11 -50.89 1.06
CA GLY A 79 12.55 -49.83 0.23
C GLY A 79 11.25 -50.29 -0.41
N ARG A 80 10.14 -49.66 -0.05
CA ARG A 80 8.83 -49.83 -0.71
C ARG A 80 8.47 -48.54 -1.42
N GLU A 81 8.33 -48.60 -2.73
CA GLU A 81 7.83 -47.48 -3.51
C GLU A 81 6.29 -47.50 -3.55
N VAL A 82 5.69 -46.34 -3.77
CA VAL A 82 4.24 -46.24 -3.91
C VAL A 82 3.88 -46.64 -5.33
N THR A 83 3.29 -47.81 -5.50
CA THR A 83 2.81 -48.33 -6.79
C THR A 83 1.37 -47.90 -7.04
N GLU A 84 0.95 -47.97 -8.31
CA GLU A 84 -0.42 -47.65 -8.73
C GLU A 84 -1.47 -48.53 -8.02
N GLU A 85 -1.13 -49.79 -7.73
CA GLU A 85 -1.98 -50.75 -7.01
C GLU A 85 -2.41 -50.24 -5.63
N LEU A 86 -1.55 -49.48 -4.93
CA LEU A 86 -1.87 -48.92 -3.62
C LEU A 86 -2.90 -47.79 -3.71
N LEU A 87 -3.01 -47.12 -4.85
CA LEU A 87 -4.04 -46.10 -5.10
C LEU A 87 -5.42 -46.70 -5.36
N THR A 88 -5.50 -48.01 -5.64
CA THR A 88 -6.78 -48.76 -5.73
C THR A 88 -7.55 -48.76 -4.41
N SER A 89 -6.87 -48.53 -3.28
CA SER A 89 -7.51 -48.36 -1.97
C SER A 89 -8.33 -47.06 -1.85
N GLY A 90 -8.15 -46.10 -2.77
CA GLY A 90 -8.84 -44.81 -2.73
C GLY A 90 -8.37 -43.88 -1.61
N ASP A 91 -7.20 -44.12 -1.00
CA ASP A 91 -6.66 -43.29 0.06
C ASP A 91 -5.67 -42.21 -0.48
N PRO A 92 -6.01 -40.91 -0.43
CA PRO A 92 -5.14 -39.83 -0.93
C PRO A 92 -3.85 -39.66 -0.11
N ARG A 93 -3.75 -40.30 1.06
CA ARG A 93 -2.58 -40.19 1.95
C ARG A 93 -1.32 -40.79 1.33
N TYR A 94 -1.42 -41.71 0.37
CA TYR A 94 -0.27 -42.22 -0.39
C TYR A 94 0.37 -41.14 -1.27
N ILE A 95 -0.44 -40.33 -1.96
CA ILE A 95 0.03 -39.21 -2.77
C ILE A 95 0.64 -38.13 -1.87
N LEU A 96 -0.05 -37.77 -0.78
CA LEU A 96 0.46 -36.84 0.24
C LEU A 96 1.82 -37.30 0.81
N MET A 97 2.04 -38.60 0.98
CA MET A 97 3.31 -39.13 1.47
C MET A 97 4.47 -38.77 0.54
N ILE A 98 4.27 -38.79 -0.78
CA ILE A 98 5.29 -38.40 -1.76
C ILE A 98 5.49 -36.89 -1.72
N VAL A 99 4.42 -36.10 -1.68
CA VAL A 99 4.49 -34.63 -1.54
C VAL A 99 5.33 -34.23 -0.31
N VAL A 100 5.10 -34.87 0.84
CA VAL A 100 5.89 -34.61 2.07
C VAL A 100 7.35 -35.06 1.93
N GLN A 101 7.66 -36.07 1.10
CA GLN A 101 9.04 -36.44 0.79
C GLN A 101 9.73 -35.38 -0.07
N CYS A 102 9.04 -34.82 -1.06
CA CYS A 102 9.52 -33.69 -1.87
C CYS A 102 9.79 -32.48 -0.99
N GLU A 103 8.80 -32.04 -0.21
CA GLU A 103 8.89 -30.86 0.67
C GLU A 103 10.01 -31.00 1.70
N ARG A 104 10.23 -32.18 2.26
CA ARG A 104 11.35 -32.42 3.19
C ARG A 104 12.71 -32.25 2.51
N ALA A 105 12.85 -32.70 1.27
CA ALA A 105 14.10 -32.57 0.52
C ALA A 105 14.32 -31.12 0.08
N TRP A 106 13.28 -30.45 -0.42
CA TRP A 106 13.29 -29.04 -0.79
C TRP A 106 13.59 -28.12 0.41
N ALA A 107 12.93 -28.31 1.56
CA ALA A 107 13.18 -27.52 2.77
C ALA A 107 14.62 -27.66 3.26
N HIS A 108 15.21 -28.87 3.14
CA HIS A 108 16.62 -29.07 3.47
C HIS A 108 17.54 -28.36 2.48
N ALA A 109 17.21 -28.36 1.18
CA ALA A 109 17.99 -27.60 0.20
C ALA A 109 17.94 -26.09 0.48
N MET A 110 16.77 -25.54 0.80
CA MET A 110 16.62 -24.12 1.11
C MET A 110 17.34 -23.72 2.41
N GLN A 111 17.32 -24.59 3.44
CA GLN A 111 18.16 -24.41 4.63
C GLN A 111 19.66 -24.35 4.25
N LEU A 112 20.13 -25.30 3.45
CA LEU A 112 21.52 -25.33 3.01
C LEU A 112 21.88 -24.14 2.12
N ARG A 113 20.89 -23.54 1.42
CA ARG A 113 21.08 -22.32 0.63
C ARG A 113 21.43 -21.15 1.54
N GLN A 114 20.71 -20.97 2.64
CA GLN A 114 21.01 -19.93 3.64
C GLN A 114 22.39 -20.15 4.28
N GLU A 115 22.71 -21.40 4.64
CA GLU A 115 24.00 -21.76 5.24
C GLU A 115 25.17 -21.66 4.25
N ALA A 116 24.92 -21.74 2.94
CA ALA A 116 25.97 -21.63 1.92
C ALA A 116 26.52 -20.20 1.77
N ASN A 117 25.82 -19.18 2.29
CA ASN A 117 26.32 -17.81 2.31
C ASN A 117 27.57 -17.67 3.20
N THR A 118 27.69 -18.49 4.25
CA THR A 118 28.88 -18.53 5.11
C THR A 118 29.80 -19.71 4.78
N GLU A 119 29.25 -20.85 4.34
CA GLU A 119 30.00 -22.06 4.00
C GLU A 119 29.72 -22.54 2.55
N PRO A 120 30.44 -22.04 1.54
CA PRO A 120 30.16 -22.32 0.13
C PRO A 120 30.14 -23.82 -0.23
N ARG A 121 30.89 -24.66 0.50
CA ARG A 121 30.93 -26.12 0.28
C ARG A 121 29.56 -26.79 0.48
N LYS A 122 28.63 -26.18 1.23
CA LYS A 122 27.27 -26.69 1.41
C LYS A 122 26.44 -26.68 0.12
N ARG A 123 26.84 -25.93 -0.91
CA ARG A 123 26.18 -25.95 -2.24
C ARG A 123 26.15 -27.35 -2.86
N PHE A 124 27.20 -28.15 -2.70
CA PHE A 124 27.21 -29.53 -3.21
C PHE A 124 26.11 -30.39 -2.57
N HIS A 125 25.90 -30.22 -1.26
CA HIS A 125 24.84 -30.91 -0.53
C HIS A 125 23.46 -30.40 -0.96
N LEU A 126 23.31 -29.09 -1.14
CA LEU A 126 22.09 -28.46 -1.66
C LEU A 126 21.66 -29.08 -2.99
N PHE A 127 22.58 -29.19 -3.97
CA PHE A 127 22.26 -29.79 -5.27
C PHE A 127 21.80 -31.24 -5.13
N GLY A 128 22.45 -32.03 -4.26
CA GLY A 128 22.03 -33.40 -3.97
C GLY A 128 20.61 -33.50 -3.38
N ARG A 129 20.20 -32.51 -2.57
CA ARG A 129 18.85 -32.46 -2.01
C ARG A 129 17.80 -32.02 -3.01
N LEU A 130 18.08 -31.02 -3.87
CA LEU A 130 17.16 -30.60 -4.93
C LEU A 130 16.95 -31.69 -5.98
N ARG A 131 18.02 -32.36 -6.44
CA ARG A 131 17.89 -33.52 -7.35
C ARG A 131 17.00 -34.61 -6.75
N LYS A 132 17.11 -34.84 -5.44
CA LYS A 132 16.23 -35.79 -4.74
C LYS A 132 14.79 -35.30 -4.67
N ALA A 133 14.54 -34.01 -4.46
CA ALA A 133 13.20 -33.44 -4.47
C ALA A 133 12.54 -33.60 -5.84
N VAL A 134 13.27 -33.27 -6.92
CA VAL A 134 12.83 -33.45 -8.31
C VAL A 134 12.53 -34.92 -8.61
N LYS A 135 13.42 -35.86 -8.24
CA LYS A 135 13.15 -37.29 -8.45
C LYS A 135 11.86 -37.76 -7.77
N HIS A 136 11.57 -37.27 -6.57
CA HIS A 136 10.30 -37.57 -5.90
C HIS A 136 9.10 -36.90 -6.57
N ALA A 137 9.26 -35.70 -7.13
CA ALA A 137 8.21 -34.98 -7.84
C ALA A 137 7.89 -35.61 -9.21
N GLN A 138 8.90 -36.08 -9.94
CA GLN A 138 8.71 -36.84 -11.18
C GLN A 138 7.98 -38.16 -10.92
N ALA A 139 8.30 -38.85 -9.82
CA ALA A 139 7.57 -40.04 -9.40
C ALA A 139 6.10 -39.73 -9.02
N LEU A 140 5.85 -38.57 -8.39
CA LEU A 140 4.50 -38.09 -8.08
C LEU A 140 3.71 -37.79 -9.36
N GLU A 141 4.30 -37.07 -10.31
CA GLU A 141 3.69 -36.73 -11.60
C GLU A 141 3.35 -37.98 -12.40
N LEU A 142 4.28 -38.93 -12.50
CA LEU A 142 4.08 -40.20 -13.20
C LEU A 142 2.91 -40.98 -12.57
N LEU A 143 2.90 -41.11 -11.24
CA LEU A 143 1.86 -41.83 -10.51
C LEU A 143 0.47 -41.18 -10.66
N CYS A 144 0.40 -39.84 -10.60
CA CYS A 144 -0.86 -39.12 -10.79
C CYS A 144 -1.36 -39.23 -12.23
N THR A 145 -0.46 -39.20 -13.22
CA THR A 145 -0.82 -39.24 -14.64
C THR A 145 -1.23 -40.63 -15.09
N SER A 146 -0.51 -41.67 -14.64
CA SER A 146 -0.79 -43.07 -14.99
C SER A 146 -2.09 -43.57 -14.37
N SER A 147 -2.41 -43.13 -13.15
CA SER A 147 -3.61 -43.58 -12.45
C SER A 147 -4.88 -42.98 -13.06
N PRO A 148 -5.86 -43.82 -13.45
CA PRO A 148 -7.17 -43.34 -13.92
C PRO A 148 -8.04 -42.79 -12.79
N ARG A 149 -7.65 -42.99 -11.52
CA ARG A 149 -8.41 -42.53 -10.35
C ARG A 149 -8.07 -41.12 -9.89
N CYS A 150 -6.99 -40.53 -10.38
CA CYS A 150 -6.65 -39.15 -10.05
C CYS A 150 -7.48 -38.18 -10.89
N ASP A 151 -8.07 -37.17 -10.25
CA ASP A 151 -8.77 -36.10 -10.96
C ASP A 151 -7.82 -35.32 -11.88
N ALA A 152 -8.36 -34.74 -12.96
CA ALA A 152 -7.63 -33.87 -13.89
C ALA A 152 -6.92 -32.72 -13.16
N ARG A 153 -7.56 -32.15 -12.12
CA ARG A 153 -6.95 -31.12 -11.28
C ARG A 153 -5.69 -31.64 -10.56
N CYS A 154 -5.77 -32.82 -9.94
CA CYS A 154 -4.64 -33.43 -9.24
C CYS A 154 -3.47 -33.71 -10.19
N LYS A 155 -3.76 -34.12 -11.43
CA LYS A 155 -2.75 -34.34 -12.48
C LYS A 155 -2.04 -33.04 -12.84
N LEU A 156 -2.78 -31.98 -13.12
CA LEU A 156 -2.22 -30.67 -13.47
C LEU A 156 -1.41 -30.07 -12.30
N GLU A 157 -1.90 -30.18 -11.06
CA GLU A 157 -1.13 -29.70 -9.89
C GLU A 157 0.17 -30.47 -9.68
N ALA A 158 0.17 -31.79 -9.90
CA ALA A 158 1.39 -32.59 -9.80
C ALA A 158 2.42 -32.18 -10.88
N GLN A 159 1.96 -31.96 -12.12
CA GLN A 159 2.80 -31.48 -13.23
C GLN A 159 3.37 -30.08 -12.94
N ALA A 160 2.55 -29.14 -12.45
CA ALA A 160 3.00 -27.80 -12.12
C ALA A 160 3.99 -27.78 -10.94
N TYR A 161 3.78 -28.62 -9.93
CA TYR A 161 4.67 -28.75 -8.79
C TYR A 161 6.01 -29.40 -9.18
N CYS A 162 5.99 -30.39 -10.06
CA CYS A 162 7.20 -31.00 -10.64
C CYS A 162 8.01 -29.96 -11.42
N ALA A 163 7.38 -29.25 -12.36
CA ALA A 163 8.00 -28.20 -13.16
C ALA A 163 8.59 -27.06 -12.30
N TYR A 164 7.92 -26.70 -11.21
CA TYR A 164 8.46 -25.72 -10.24
C TYR A 164 9.77 -26.20 -9.58
N LEU A 165 9.83 -27.45 -9.14
CA LEU A 165 11.03 -28.00 -8.50
C LEU A 165 12.18 -28.20 -9.49
N GLU A 166 11.87 -28.57 -10.74
CA GLU A 166 12.82 -28.63 -11.85
C GLU A 166 13.41 -27.26 -12.14
N GLY A 167 12.55 -26.23 -12.29
CA GLY A 167 13.01 -24.85 -12.48
C GLY A 167 13.88 -24.35 -11.32
N THR A 168 13.53 -24.70 -10.08
CA THR A 168 14.33 -24.37 -8.90
C THR A 168 15.71 -25.04 -8.94
N LEU A 169 15.79 -26.32 -9.36
CA LEU A 169 17.06 -27.02 -9.52
C LEU A 169 17.93 -26.40 -10.63
N SER A 170 17.36 -26.17 -11.82
CA SER A 170 18.09 -25.60 -12.97
C SER A 170 18.57 -24.17 -12.69
N THR A 171 17.81 -23.38 -11.93
CA THR A 171 18.24 -22.04 -11.46
C THR A 171 19.49 -22.13 -10.59
N GLU A 172 19.52 -23.07 -9.64
CA GLU A 172 20.67 -23.28 -8.74
C GLU A 172 21.90 -23.84 -9.47
N LEU A 173 21.68 -24.57 -10.56
CA LEU A 173 22.72 -25.06 -11.48
C LEU A 173 23.14 -24.03 -12.54
N GLN A 174 22.55 -22.82 -12.54
CA GLN A 174 22.81 -21.75 -13.52
C GLN A 174 22.45 -22.13 -14.97
N GLN A 175 21.57 -23.11 -15.16
CA GLN A 175 21.03 -23.50 -16.47
C GLN A 175 19.80 -22.66 -16.79
N TRP A 176 20.02 -21.39 -17.14
CA TRP A 176 18.95 -20.38 -17.24
C TRP A 176 17.84 -20.71 -18.26
N LYS A 177 18.21 -21.33 -19.39
CA LYS A 177 17.24 -21.71 -20.44
C LYS A 177 16.29 -22.81 -19.97
N GLU A 178 16.83 -23.87 -19.39
CA GLU A 178 16.04 -24.99 -18.83
C GLU A 178 15.18 -24.52 -17.65
N ALA A 179 15.71 -23.62 -16.81
CA ALA A 179 14.97 -23.03 -15.71
C ALA A 179 13.78 -22.19 -16.20
N MET A 180 13.99 -21.37 -17.24
CA MET A 180 12.94 -20.55 -17.84
C MET A 180 11.84 -21.40 -18.47
N GLU A 181 12.19 -22.46 -19.19
CA GLU A 181 11.22 -23.40 -19.78
C GLU A 181 10.37 -24.07 -18.70
N SER A 182 11.02 -24.58 -17.64
CA SER A 182 10.36 -25.26 -16.52
C SER A 182 9.44 -24.32 -15.73
N PHE A 183 9.89 -23.09 -15.44
CA PHE A 183 9.05 -22.10 -14.77
C PHE A 183 7.90 -21.60 -15.66
N SER A 184 8.12 -21.45 -16.97
CA SER A 184 7.07 -21.06 -17.91
C SER A 184 5.99 -22.14 -18.01
N LYS A 185 6.39 -23.43 -18.01
CA LYS A 185 5.48 -24.57 -17.92
C LYS A 185 4.66 -24.51 -16.62
N ALA A 186 5.31 -24.28 -15.47
CA ALA A 186 4.62 -24.17 -14.19
C ALA A 186 3.63 -22.98 -14.16
N GLN A 187 4.05 -21.81 -14.65
CA GLN A 187 3.21 -20.61 -14.75
C GLN A 187 1.96 -20.88 -15.59
N THR A 188 2.13 -21.41 -16.80
CA THR A 188 1.03 -21.68 -17.73
C THR A 188 -0.01 -22.64 -17.13
N ILE A 189 0.44 -23.67 -16.39
CA ILE A 189 -0.48 -24.61 -15.74
C ILE A 189 -1.22 -23.93 -14.58
N TYR A 190 -0.53 -23.18 -13.73
CA TYR A 190 -1.17 -22.48 -12.62
C TYR A 190 -2.16 -21.40 -13.09
N GLU A 191 -1.85 -20.67 -14.17
CA GLU A 191 -2.78 -19.71 -14.79
C GLU A 191 -4.05 -20.40 -15.32
N LYS A 192 -3.90 -21.53 -16.03
CA LYS A 192 -5.04 -22.33 -16.49
C LYS A 192 -5.88 -22.86 -15.33
N LEU A 193 -5.25 -23.30 -14.24
CA LEU A 193 -5.96 -23.73 -13.03
C LEU A 193 -6.68 -22.55 -12.35
N ALA A 194 -6.08 -21.35 -12.31
CA ALA A 194 -6.71 -20.17 -11.74
C ALA A 194 -7.96 -19.73 -12.53
N GLN A 195 -7.92 -19.85 -13.86
CA GLN A 195 -9.06 -19.55 -14.74
C GLN A 195 -10.20 -20.57 -14.60
N ALA A 196 -9.86 -21.86 -14.45
CA ALA A 196 -10.84 -22.94 -14.37
C ALA A 196 -11.55 -23.05 -13.00
N LEU A 197 -10.96 -22.54 -11.91
CA LEU A 197 -11.47 -22.68 -10.55
C LEU A 197 -12.23 -21.42 -10.07
N GLY A 198 -13.05 -21.58 -9.03
CA GLY A 198 -13.85 -20.50 -8.43
C GLY A 198 -13.02 -19.42 -7.73
N GLU A 199 -13.65 -18.28 -7.43
CA GLU A 199 -12.98 -17.05 -6.94
C GLU A 199 -12.09 -17.27 -5.70
N GLY A 200 -12.52 -18.11 -4.74
CA GLY A 200 -11.75 -18.37 -3.52
C GLY A 200 -10.44 -19.13 -3.74
N GLN A 201 -10.38 -20.02 -4.73
CA GLN A 201 -9.16 -20.80 -5.02
C GLN A 201 -8.26 -20.11 -6.05
N ARG A 202 -8.83 -19.26 -6.92
CA ARG A 202 -8.10 -18.45 -7.90
C ARG A 202 -7.00 -17.61 -7.27
N ALA A 203 -7.27 -17.00 -6.12
CA ALA A 203 -6.31 -16.16 -5.41
C ALA A 203 -5.00 -16.89 -5.06
N LEU A 204 -5.09 -18.17 -4.65
CA LEU A 204 -3.92 -18.98 -4.30
C LEU A 204 -3.01 -19.25 -5.51
N TYR A 205 -3.62 -19.62 -6.65
CA TYR A 205 -2.86 -19.89 -7.87
C TYR A 205 -2.27 -18.61 -8.47
N GLN A 206 -3.02 -17.50 -8.41
CA GLN A 206 -2.50 -16.20 -8.84
C GLN A 206 -1.32 -15.76 -7.98
N GLN A 207 -1.42 -15.88 -6.66
CA GLN A 207 -0.29 -15.63 -5.76
C GLN A 207 0.92 -16.49 -6.13
N ARG A 208 0.70 -17.74 -6.53
CA ARG A 208 1.80 -18.62 -6.98
C ARG A 208 2.43 -18.17 -8.29
N VAL A 209 1.63 -17.67 -9.24
CA VAL A 209 2.14 -17.10 -10.50
C VAL A 209 2.98 -15.85 -10.22
N ASP A 210 2.48 -14.97 -9.34
CA ASP A 210 3.17 -13.74 -8.96
C ASP A 210 4.52 -14.06 -8.27
N GLU A 211 4.58 -15.13 -7.46
CA GLU A 211 5.82 -15.62 -6.84
C GLU A 211 6.85 -16.16 -7.86
N LEU A 212 6.42 -16.69 -9.01
CA LEU A 212 7.32 -17.19 -10.06
C LEU A 212 7.87 -16.06 -10.93
N SER A 213 7.18 -14.93 -11.01
CA SER A 213 7.51 -13.82 -11.90
C SER A 213 8.93 -13.26 -11.70
N PRO A 214 9.43 -13.04 -10.46
CA PRO A 214 10.81 -12.61 -10.23
C PRO A 214 11.84 -13.63 -10.73
N SER A 215 11.59 -14.93 -10.54
CA SER A 215 12.50 -16.00 -11.01
C SER A 215 12.56 -16.09 -12.53
N LEU A 216 11.43 -15.89 -13.22
CA LEU A 216 11.38 -15.84 -14.68
C LEU A 216 12.15 -14.65 -15.24
N ARG A 217 11.94 -13.45 -14.69
CA ARG A 217 12.67 -12.24 -15.09
C ARG A 217 14.17 -12.35 -14.82
N TYR A 218 14.55 -12.96 -13.70
CA TYR A 218 15.94 -13.24 -13.39
C TYR A 218 16.59 -14.19 -14.42
N CYS A 219 15.89 -15.25 -14.82
CA CYS A 219 16.36 -16.13 -15.88
C CYS A 219 16.47 -15.40 -17.23
N ALA A 220 15.48 -14.57 -17.59
CA ALA A 220 15.48 -13.80 -18.84
C ALA A 220 16.68 -12.83 -18.90
N TYR A 221 16.98 -12.14 -17.80
CA TYR A 221 18.15 -11.27 -17.72
C TYR A 221 19.46 -12.03 -17.97
N ASN A 222 19.65 -13.17 -17.29
CA ASN A 222 20.87 -13.97 -17.47
C ASN A 222 20.98 -14.64 -18.85
N ILE A 223 19.88 -14.73 -19.61
CA ILE A 223 19.88 -15.17 -21.01
C ILE A 223 20.30 -14.02 -21.95
N GLY A 224 20.11 -12.77 -21.55
CA GLY A 224 20.51 -11.57 -22.31
C GLY A 224 19.41 -10.53 -22.51
N ASP A 225 18.27 -10.64 -21.83
CA ASP A 225 17.21 -9.63 -21.91
C ASP A 225 17.46 -8.47 -20.92
N GLU A 226 17.98 -7.36 -21.43
CA GLU A 226 18.29 -6.17 -20.62
C GLU A 226 17.03 -5.50 -20.04
N THR A 227 15.87 -5.69 -20.66
CA THR A 227 14.60 -5.09 -20.21
C THR A 227 14.14 -5.68 -18.87
N ALA A 228 14.54 -6.92 -18.58
CA ALA A 228 14.19 -7.64 -17.36
C ALA A 228 14.73 -6.97 -16.07
N ILE A 229 15.84 -6.22 -16.13
CA ILE A 229 16.36 -5.47 -14.96
C ILE A 229 15.39 -4.36 -14.55
N SER A 230 14.90 -3.59 -15.52
CA SER A 230 13.96 -2.48 -15.25
C SER A 230 12.69 -2.98 -14.57
N ASP A 231 12.31 -4.19 -14.96
CA ASP A 231 11.14 -4.92 -14.53
C ASP A 231 11.32 -5.57 -13.14
N LEU A 232 12.53 -6.06 -12.83
CA LEU A 232 12.91 -6.49 -11.49
C LEU A 232 13.00 -5.32 -10.51
N LYS A 233 13.55 -4.17 -10.93
CA LYS A 233 13.58 -2.92 -10.15
C LYS A 233 12.15 -2.50 -9.75
N ARG A 234 11.19 -2.57 -10.68
CA ARG A 234 9.77 -2.27 -10.41
C ARG A 234 9.15 -3.20 -9.36
N MET A 235 9.39 -4.51 -9.47
CA MET A 235 8.84 -5.49 -8.52
C MET A 235 9.39 -5.33 -7.10
N ARG A 236 10.64 -4.86 -6.95
CA ARG A 236 11.23 -4.55 -5.65
C ARG A 236 10.54 -3.37 -4.97
N LEU A 237 10.28 -2.29 -5.71
CA LEU A 237 9.59 -1.11 -5.17
C LEU A 237 8.17 -1.41 -4.69
N GLN A 238 7.54 -2.46 -5.23
CA GLN A 238 6.21 -2.93 -4.84
C GLN A 238 6.22 -3.95 -3.68
N GLY A 239 7.39 -4.25 -3.07
CA GLY A 239 7.48 -5.15 -1.92
C GLY A 239 7.30 -6.66 -2.23
N ASN A 240 7.23 -7.03 -3.51
CA ASN A 240 6.90 -8.40 -3.95
C ASN A 240 8.10 -9.34 -4.06
N VAL A 241 9.29 -8.95 -3.61
CA VAL A 241 10.51 -9.76 -3.75
C VAL A 241 10.99 -10.29 -2.41
N THR A 242 10.62 -11.54 -2.10
CA THR A 242 11.16 -12.32 -0.97
C THR A 242 12.40 -13.14 -1.35
N MET A 243 12.81 -13.13 -2.62
CA MET A 243 14.01 -13.83 -3.09
C MET A 243 15.26 -13.00 -2.79
N ALA A 244 16.19 -13.60 -2.04
CA ALA A 244 17.59 -13.21 -1.85
C ALA A 244 17.93 -11.79 -2.30
N GLY A 245 17.57 -10.78 -1.49
CA GLY A 245 17.86 -9.37 -1.77
C GLY A 245 19.32 -9.15 -2.17
N THR A 246 20.25 -9.91 -1.60
CA THR A 246 21.70 -9.81 -1.86
C THR A 246 22.13 -10.13 -3.28
N GLU A 247 21.56 -11.16 -3.94
CA GLU A 247 21.94 -11.52 -5.32
C GLU A 247 21.31 -10.57 -6.35
N LEU A 248 20.09 -10.10 -6.08
CA LEU A 248 19.42 -9.09 -6.90
C LEU A 248 20.10 -7.72 -6.76
N ASP A 249 20.46 -7.32 -5.54
CA ASP A 249 21.20 -6.10 -5.23
C ASP A 249 22.53 -6.07 -5.98
N HIS A 250 23.29 -7.17 -5.92
CA HIS A 250 24.58 -7.28 -6.60
C HIS A 250 24.44 -7.20 -8.14
N LEU A 251 23.35 -7.70 -8.71
CA LEU A 251 23.10 -7.57 -10.16
C LEU A 251 22.65 -6.16 -10.56
N ILE A 252 21.85 -5.49 -9.72
CA ILE A 252 21.47 -4.09 -9.93
C ILE A 252 22.71 -3.20 -9.87
N GLU A 253 23.61 -3.48 -8.92
CA GLU A 253 24.88 -2.76 -8.76
C GLU A 253 25.82 -3.01 -9.94
N GLN A 254 25.99 -4.25 -10.39
CA GLN A 254 26.76 -4.57 -11.61
C GLN A 254 26.18 -3.95 -12.88
N ALA A 255 24.85 -3.88 -13.01
CA ALA A 255 24.21 -3.19 -14.13
C ALA A 255 24.48 -1.68 -14.08
N ARG A 256 24.45 -1.08 -12.89
CA ARG A 256 24.80 0.33 -12.68
C ARG A 256 26.28 0.60 -12.98
N GLU A 257 27.19 -0.28 -12.59
CA GLU A 257 28.63 -0.17 -12.90
C GLU A 257 28.88 -0.19 -14.41
N LYS A 258 28.23 -1.12 -15.14
CA LYS A 258 28.32 -1.17 -16.61
C LYS A 258 27.80 0.09 -17.26
N GLN A 259 26.65 0.61 -16.82
CA GLN A 259 26.11 1.85 -17.36
C GLN A 259 26.97 3.07 -16.98
N ALA A 260 27.47 3.14 -15.75
CA ALA A 260 28.34 4.21 -15.27
C ALA A 260 29.66 4.30 -16.05
N SER A 261 30.15 3.18 -16.60
CA SER A 261 31.34 3.19 -17.46
C SER A 261 31.18 4.03 -18.74
N SER A 262 29.93 4.24 -19.20
CA SER A 262 29.61 5.04 -20.39
C SER A 262 29.49 6.54 -20.11
N LEU A 263 29.30 6.93 -18.84
CA LEU A 263 29.11 8.33 -18.43
C LEU A 263 30.47 8.98 -18.16
N SER A 264 31.10 9.53 -19.21
CA SER A 264 32.43 10.16 -19.12
C SER A 264 32.40 11.66 -18.85
N GLU A 265 31.28 12.34 -19.13
CA GLU A 265 31.17 13.79 -19.07
C GLU A 265 29.77 14.25 -18.63
N VAL A 266 29.71 15.44 -18.04
CA VAL A 266 28.45 16.13 -17.68
C VAL A 266 28.51 17.60 -18.05
N THR A 267 27.37 18.17 -18.42
CA THR A 267 27.27 19.60 -18.73
C THR A 267 26.68 20.35 -17.54
N TRP A 268 27.37 21.39 -17.07
CA TRP A 268 26.92 22.28 -16.00
C TRP A 268 27.22 23.74 -16.38
N LEU A 269 26.21 24.62 -16.25
CA LEU A 269 26.29 26.04 -16.62
C LEU A 269 26.88 26.26 -18.04
N GLY A 270 26.43 25.46 -18.99
CA GLY A 270 26.87 25.52 -20.40
C GLY A 270 28.28 25.00 -20.67
N ARG A 271 28.98 24.45 -19.67
CA ARG A 271 30.34 23.89 -19.81
C ARG A 271 30.33 22.38 -19.60
N THR A 272 31.03 21.65 -20.46
CA THR A 272 31.19 20.20 -20.34
C THR A 272 32.39 19.88 -19.45
N VAL A 273 32.17 19.04 -18.45
CA VAL A 273 33.13 18.69 -17.41
C VAL A 273 33.35 17.18 -17.40
N PRO A 274 34.61 16.70 -17.51
CA PRO A 274 34.89 15.27 -17.48
C PRO A 274 34.74 14.69 -16.08
N VAL A 275 34.18 13.49 -15.98
CA VAL A 275 33.99 12.75 -14.73
C VAL A 275 34.95 11.57 -14.68
N ARG A 276 36.02 11.71 -13.89
CA ARG A 276 37.07 10.68 -13.77
C ARG A 276 36.70 9.59 -12.76
N HIS A 277 36.10 9.98 -11.64
CA HIS A 277 35.83 9.09 -10.52
C HIS A 277 34.58 8.25 -10.72
N GLU A 278 34.72 6.93 -10.59
CA GLU A 278 33.63 5.97 -10.71
C GLU A 278 32.48 6.23 -9.75
N LYS A 279 32.76 6.51 -8.48
CA LYS A 279 31.74 6.85 -7.47
C LYS A 279 30.93 8.09 -7.85
N VAL A 280 31.57 9.09 -8.48
CA VAL A 280 30.89 10.29 -8.97
C VAL A 280 30.00 9.95 -10.17
N ARG A 281 30.46 9.08 -11.08
CA ARG A 281 29.64 8.59 -12.21
C ARG A 281 28.41 7.82 -11.73
N LEU A 282 28.57 6.93 -10.75
CA LEU A 282 27.46 6.18 -10.15
C LEU A 282 26.42 7.11 -9.52
N PHE A 283 26.85 8.12 -8.76
CA PHE A 283 25.95 9.14 -8.21
C PHE A 283 25.20 9.90 -9.31
N LEU A 284 25.91 10.39 -10.34
CA LEU A 284 25.32 11.14 -11.44
C LEU A 284 24.30 10.31 -12.24
N LEU A 285 24.58 9.03 -12.45
CA LEU A 285 23.64 8.09 -13.06
C LEU A 285 22.40 7.91 -12.17
N GLY A 286 22.58 7.76 -10.85
CA GLY A 286 21.49 7.73 -9.89
C GLY A 286 20.64 9.02 -9.93
N ALA A 287 21.27 10.18 -10.08
CA ALA A 287 20.57 11.45 -10.24
C ALA A 287 19.77 11.55 -11.56
N GLN A 288 20.26 10.95 -12.65
CA GLN A 288 19.53 10.86 -13.92
C GLN A 288 18.37 9.85 -13.86
N GLU A 289 18.51 8.76 -13.10
CA GLU A 289 17.42 7.78 -12.88
C GLU A 289 16.34 8.30 -11.92
N ALA A 290 16.68 9.22 -11.01
CA ALA A 290 15.80 9.67 -9.92
C ALA A 290 14.45 10.24 -10.39
N PRO A 291 14.34 11.09 -11.44
CA PRO A 291 13.04 11.55 -11.94
C PRO A 291 12.11 10.41 -12.35
N ARG A 292 12.67 9.35 -12.95
CA ARG A 292 11.89 8.16 -13.35
C ARG A 292 11.44 7.35 -12.13
N GLU A 293 12.30 7.21 -11.12
CA GLU A 293 11.93 6.56 -9.85
C GLU A 293 10.84 7.35 -9.10
N LEU A 294 10.94 8.69 -9.07
CA LEU A 294 9.95 9.58 -8.44
C LEU A 294 8.58 9.53 -9.13
N ALA A 295 8.56 9.41 -10.47
CA ALA A 295 7.33 9.24 -11.23
C ALA A 295 6.62 7.90 -10.95
N GLN A 296 7.38 6.87 -10.54
CA GLN A 296 6.88 5.53 -10.25
C GLN A 296 6.58 5.29 -8.76
N ALA A 297 6.98 6.21 -7.88
CA ALA A 297 6.77 6.07 -6.45
C ALA A 297 5.28 6.20 -6.08
N PRO A 298 4.74 5.25 -5.28
CA PRO A 298 3.29 5.16 -5.02
C PRO A 298 2.77 6.27 -4.09
N ASP A 299 3.57 6.71 -3.13
CA ASP A 299 3.18 7.66 -2.08
C ASP A 299 4.26 8.73 -1.83
N ILE A 300 3.92 9.72 -0.99
CA ILE A 300 4.84 10.81 -0.62
C ILE A 300 6.04 10.28 0.17
N GLU A 301 5.83 9.26 1.01
CA GLU A 301 6.90 8.66 1.81
C GLU A 301 7.94 7.95 0.95
N ALA A 302 7.54 7.18 -0.06
CA ALA A 302 8.46 6.59 -1.03
C ALA A 302 9.21 7.66 -1.84
N LYS A 303 8.55 8.78 -2.21
CA LYS A 303 9.23 9.90 -2.89
C LYS A 303 10.30 10.53 -2.00
N ILE A 304 10.01 10.73 -0.71
CA ILE A 304 10.99 11.21 0.27
C ILE A 304 12.17 10.24 0.36
N ALA A 305 11.91 8.92 0.44
CA ALA A 305 12.95 7.90 0.53
C ALA A 305 13.89 7.89 -0.69
N VAL A 306 13.38 8.16 -1.91
CA VAL A 306 14.22 8.30 -3.12
C VAL A 306 15.17 9.48 -2.99
N HIS A 307 14.69 10.65 -2.55
CA HIS A 307 15.56 11.82 -2.34
C HIS A 307 16.56 11.62 -1.19
N GLU A 308 16.17 10.94 -0.10
CA GLU A 308 17.08 10.65 1.01
C GLU A 308 18.21 9.70 0.61
N ARG A 309 17.90 8.67 -0.20
CA ARG A 309 18.92 7.81 -0.82
C ARG A 309 19.89 8.63 -1.67
N LEU A 310 19.37 9.49 -2.54
CA LEU A 310 20.20 10.32 -3.42
C LEU A 310 21.09 11.29 -2.62
N LEU A 311 20.58 11.89 -1.53
CA LEU A 311 21.36 12.75 -0.64
C LEU A 311 22.47 11.98 0.08
N PHE A 312 22.21 10.73 0.49
CA PHE A 312 23.21 9.85 1.08
C PHE A 312 24.33 9.56 0.09
N ASP A 313 24.00 9.12 -1.12
CA ASP A 313 24.99 8.82 -2.18
C ASP A 313 25.79 10.09 -2.58
N CYS A 314 25.14 11.26 -2.60
CA CYS A 314 25.77 12.53 -2.92
C CYS A 314 26.86 12.92 -1.92
N LYS A 315 26.67 12.58 -0.63
CA LYS A 315 27.62 12.92 0.45
C LYS A 315 28.98 12.28 0.19
N ASP A 316 29.00 11.01 -0.20
CA ASP A 316 30.22 10.25 -0.45
C ASP A 316 30.93 10.77 -1.71
N ALA A 317 30.17 11.06 -2.78
CA ALA A 317 30.71 11.63 -4.01
C ALA A 317 31.32 13.03 -3.78
N LEU A 318 30.66 13.89 -3.00
CA LEU A 318 31.17 15.21 -2.64
C LEU A 318 32.42 15.15 -1.77
N GLN A 319 32.50 14.18 -0.85
CA GLN A 319 33.70 14.03 -0.01
C GLN A 319 34.94 13.73 -0.86
N LEU A 320 34.81 12.84 -1.85
CA LEU A 320 35.91 12.51 -2.77
C LEU A 320 36.39 13.73 -3.56
N LEU A 321 35.46 14.49 -4.15
CA LEU A 321 35.82 15.70 -4.90
C LEU A 321 36.46 16.78 -4.01
N ARG A 322 36.06 16.88 -2.74
CA ARG A 322 36.71 17.81 -1.80
C ARG A 322 38.13 17.40 -1.45
N GLU A 323 38.39 16.10 -1.33
CA GLU A 323 39.73 15.58 -1.07
C GLU A 323 40.64 15.82 -2.28
N GLU A 324 40.13 15.62 -3.51
CA GLU A 324 40.84 15.91 -4.75
C GLU A 324 41.13 17.42 -4.91
N LEU A 325 40.13 18.28 -4.63
CA LEU A 325 40.31 19.74 -4.64
C LEU A 325 41.36 20.21 -3.61
N ARG A 326 41.45 19.56 -2.45
CA ARG A 326 42.50 19.85 -1.46
C ARG A 326 43.88 19.40 -1.94
N ALA A 327 43.95 18.28 -2.67
CA ALA A 327 45.20 17.77 -3.24
C ALA A 327 45.71 18.64 -4.40
N GLU A 328 44.82 19.18 -5.25
CA GLU A 328 45.17 20.18 -6.28
C GLU A 328 45.46 21.57 -5.68
N GLY A 329 44.89 21.88 -4.51
CA GLY A 329 44.87 23.20 -3.86
C GLY A 329 46.12 23.63 -3.08
N GLY A 330 47.31 23.15 -3.45
CA GLY A 330 48.57 23.67 -2.93
C GLY A 330 49.06 24.91 -3.69
N GLY A 331 48.38 26.07 -3.58
CA GLY A 331 49.02 27.34 -4.00
C GLY A 331 48.20 28.49 -4.58
N ALA A 332 46.86 28.49 -4.60
CA ALA A 332 46.11 29.65 -5.09
C ALA A 332 45.04 30.13 -4.09
N ALA A 333 45.06 31.44 -3.79
CA ALA A 333 44.08 32.10 -2.95
C ALA A 333 42.66 32.01 -3.55
N PRO A 334 41.61 31.91 -2.73
CA PRO A 334 40.24 31.81 -3.21
C PRO A 334 39.80 33.15 -3.84
N GLY A 335 39.32 33.09 -5.08
CA GLY A 335 38.35 34.09 -5.58
C GLY A 335 38.73 34.98 -6.78
N LYS A 336 39.83 34.77 -7.51
CA LYS A 336 40.16 35.62 -8.69
C LYS A 336 40.70 34.89 -9.94
N GLY A 337 40.52 33.57 -10.04
CA GLY A 337 40.88 32.78 -11.22
C GLY A 337 39.67 32.18 -11.93
N PRO A 338 39.79 31.79 -13.22
CA PRO A 338 38.74 31.02 -13.90
C PRO A 338 38.49 29.70 -13.14
N VAL A 339 37.22 29.39 -12.87
CA VAL A 339 36.80 28.18 -12.15
C VAL A 339 37.34 26.94 -12.85
N SER A 340 38.10 26.11 -12.13
CA SER A 340 38.67 24.88 -12.70
C SER A 340 37.56 23.87 -13.04
N SER A 341 37.85 22.92 -13.94
CA SER A 341 36.90 21.86 -14.29
C SER A 341 36.50 21.03 -13.07
N LEU A 342 37.45 20.71 -12.18
CA LEU A 342 37.18 19.99 -10.93
C LEU A 342 36.31 20.82 -9.96
N GLN A 343 36.58 22.12 -9.84
CA GLN A 343 35.79 23.02 -9.01
C GLN A 343 34.37 23.18 -9.56
N LEU A 344 34.21 23.17 -10.88
CA LEU A 344 32.92 23.22 -11.55
C LEU A 344 32.14 21.90 -11.38
N LEU A 345 32.82 20.74 -11.42
CA LEU A 345 32.20 19.45 -11.11
C LEU A 345 31.70 19.40 -9.66
N HIS A 346 32.52 19.85 -8.72
CA HIS A 346 32.11 19.96 -7.31
C HIS A 346 30.93 20.93 -7.15
N SER A 347 30.97 22.09 -7.81
CA SER A 347 29.86 23.05 -7.86
C SER A 347 28.56 22.39 -8.33
N TYR A 348 28.61 21.59 -9.40
CA TYR A 348 27.46 20.85 -9.90
C TYR A 348 26.90 19.84 -8.88
N LEU A 349 27.77 19.06 -8.23
CA LEU A 349 27.30 18.11 -7.21
C LEU A 349 26.71 18.81 -5.98
N VAL A 350 27.24 19.98 -5.59
CA VAL A 350 26.65 20.78 -4.50
C VAL A 350 25.29 21.33 -4.93
N TYR A 351 25.14 21.78 -6.18
CA TYR A 351 23.85 22.17 -6.74
C TYR A 351 22.84 21.00 -6.67
N LEU A 352 23.21 19.82 -7.16
CA LEU A 352 22.33 18.63 -7.12
C LEU A 352 21.92 18.28 -5.69
N ARG A 353 22.84 18.36 -4.72
CA ARG A 353 22.54 18.17 -3.30
C ARG A 353 21.51 19.19 -2.80
N GLN A 354 21.73 20.47 -3.09
CA GLN A 354 20.83 21.55 -2.64
C GLN A 354 19.46 21.43 -3.29
N ARG A 355 19.38 21.14 -4.60
CA ARG A 355 18.12 20.96 -5.33
C ARG A 355 17.34 19.76 -4.80
N THR A 356 18.01 18.63 -4.60
CA THR A 356 17.42 17.43 -3.97
C THR A 356 16.92 17.73 -2.55
N THR A 357 17.66 18.55 -1.79
CA THR A 357 17.25 18.98 -0.45
C THR A 357 16.00 19.85 -0.50
N VAL A 358 15.91 20.78 -1.45
CA VAL A 358 14.72 21.62 -1.67
C VAL A 358 13.51 20.75 -1.98
N GLU A 359 13.62 19.85 -2.97
CA GLU A 359 12.53 18.96 -3.39
C GLU A 359 12.04 18.05 -2.25
N ARG A 360 12.96 17.44 -1.49
CA ARG A 360 12.62 16.67 -0.28
C ARG A 360 11.85 17.51 0.74
N ASN A 361 12.29 18.73 1.03
CA ASN A 361 11.61 19.58 2.01
C ASN A 361 10.22 20.05 1.52
N LEU A 362 10.04 20.24 0.21
CA LEU A 362 8.71 20.50 -0.36
C LEU A 362 7.77 19.31 -0.19
N LEU A 363 8.27 18.07 -0.32
CA LEU A 363 7.49 16.87 -0.02
C LEU A 363 7.15 16.75 1.47
N LEU A 364 8.09 17.08 2.36
CA LEU A 364 7.82 17.13 3.81
C LEU A 364 6.76 18.17 4.16
N ILE A 365 6.79 19.36 3.53
CA ILE A 365 5.73 20.37 3.68
C ILE A 365 4.39 19.80 3.23
N ARG A 366 4.31 19.19 2.04
CA ARG A 366 3.08 18.57 1.54
C ARG A 366 2.56 17.46 2.48
N GLN A 367 3.45 16.64 3.03
CA GLN A 367 3.09 15.60 3.99
C GLN A 367 2.50 16.21 5.28
N LEU A 368 3.11 17.28 5.79
CA LEU A 368 2.62 18.00 6.96
C LEU A 368 1.29 18.72 6.69
N GLU A 369 1.06 19.20 5.48
CA GLU A 369 -0.19 19.85 5.08
C GLU A 369 -1.34 18.84 4.88
N GLN A 370 -1.05 17.64 4.38
CA GLN A 370 -2.02 16.55 4.15
C GLN A 370 -2.38 15.75 5.41
N ASN A 371 -1.54 15.73 6.44
CA ASN A 371 -1.87 15.06 7.70
C ASN A 371 -2.98 15.82 8.45
N GLU A 372 -4.21 15.32 8.38
CA GLU A 372 -5.41 15.88 9.03
C GLU A 372 -5.47 15.66 10.56
N SER A 373 -4.55 14.87 11.13
CA SER A 373 -4.69 14.29 12.47
C SER A 373 -4.12 15.12 13.63
N GLY A 374 -4.02 16.45 13.53
CA GLY A 374 -3.61 17.27 14.67
C GLY A 374 -3.64 18.79 14.45
N PRO A 375 -3.61 19.59 15.55
CA PRO A 375 -3.56 21.04 15.44
C PRO A 375 -2.28 21.46 14.72
N ARG A 376 -2.43 21.98 13.49
CA ARG A 376 -1.36 22.47 12.64
C ARG A 376 -0.64 23.62 13.35
N LYS A 377 0.51 23.37 13.95
CA LYS A 377 1.34 24.45 14.49
C LYS A 377 2.04 25.10 13.30
N PRO A 378 1.80 26.40 13.00
CA PRO A 378 2.47 27.05 11.87
C PRO A 378 4.01 27.05 12.04
N GLN A 379 4.50 26.86 13.28
CA GLN A 379 5.91 26.68 13.64
C GLN A 379 6.57 25.48 12.95
N ASP A 380 5.85 24.37 12.75
CA ASP A 380 6.41 23.13 12.18
C ASP A 380 6.74 23.29 10.69
N LEU A 381 6.07 24.21 10.01
CA LEU A 381 6.30 24.54 8.60
C LEU A 381 7.39 25.59 8.38
N VAL A 382 7.77 26.37 9.41
CA VAL A 382 8.81 27.41 9.27
C VAL A 382 10.17 26.78 8.96
N ARG A 383 10.52 25.69 9.65
CA ARG A 383 11.84 25.07 9.55
C ARG A 383 12.14 24.49 8.15
N PRO A 384 11.22 23.74 7.50
CA PRO A 384 11.42 23.31 6.11
C PRO A 384 11.62 24.48 5.14
N TYR A 385 10.84 25.56 5.24
CA TYR A 385 11.03 26.74 4.39
C TYR A 385 12.34 27.47 4.66
N GLU A 386 12.82 27.51 5.90
CA GLU A 386 14.16 28.02 6.22
C GLU A 386 15.27 27.26 5.52
N ILE A 387 15.18 25.92 5.52
CA ILE A 387 16.15 25.07 4.84
C ILE A 387 16.12 25.32 3.33
N ILE A 388 14.92 25.46 2.74
CA ILE A 388 14.76 25.76 1.31
C ILE A 388 15.41 27.12 0.98
N VAL A 389 15.08 28.17 1.73
CA VAL A 389 15.64 29.51 1.54
C VAL A 389 17.16 29.52 1.69
N GLN A 390 17.70 28.77 2.66
CA GLN A 390 19.15 28.61 2.82
C GLN A 390 19.77 27.91 1.61
N CYS A 391 19.21 26.79 1.16
CA CYS A 391 19.72 26.03 0.02
C CYS A 391 19.74 26.87 -1.26
N LEU A 392 18.65 27.59 -1.57
CA LEU A 392 18.57 28.46 -2.73
C LEU A 392 19.54 29.65 -2.62
N GLY A 393 19.73 30.22 -1.43
CA GLY A 393 20.73 31.27 -1.20
C GLY A 393 22.16 30.76 -1.42
N GLU A 394 22.48 29.53 -0.99
CA GLU A 394 23.78 28.92 -1.24
C GLU A 394 23.99 28.56 -2.72
N MET A 395 22.92 28.23 -3.47
CA MET A 395 23.00 27.96 -4.92
C MET A 395 23.50 29.16 -5.71
N LEU A 396 23.07 30.37 -5.32
CA LEU A 396 23.50 31.63 -5.95
C LEU A 396 24.98 31.94 -5.71
N GLN A 397 25.58 31.35 -4.66
CA GLN A 397 26.98 31.55 -4.28
C GLN A 397 27.90 30.45 -4.82
N LEU A 398 27.39 29.54 -5.66
CA LEU A 398 28.18 28.44 -6.18
C LEU A 398 29.25 28.91 -7.18
N PRO A 399 30.48 28.33 -7.14
CA PRO A 399 31.51 28.65 -8.11
C PRO A 399 31.02 28.41 -9.54
N GLY A 400 31.15 29.43 -10.39
CA GLY A 400 30.76 29.38 -11.80
C GLY A 400 29.37 29.96 -12.09
N VAL A 401 28.57 30.24 -11.06
CA VAL A 401 27.32 30.98 -11.21
C VAL A 401 27.65 32.46 -11.37
N GLU A 402 27.28 33.04 -12.51
CA GLU A 402 27.47 34.45 -12.83
C GLU A 402 26.21 35.23 -12.47
N GLU A 403 26.37 36.40 -11.84
CA GLU A 403 25.26 37.31 -11.56
C GLU A 403 24.57 37.74 -12.86
N GLY A 404 23.23 37.74 -12.89
CA GLY A 404 22.44 38.04 -14.09
C GLY A 404 22.39 36.91 -15.13
N SER A 405 22.98 35.74 -14.87
CA SER A 405 22.75 34.56 -15.70
C SER A 405 21.31 34.06 -15.53
N ASP A 406 20.75 33.45 -16.58
CA ASP A 406 19.37 32.90 -16.54
C ASP A 406 19.16 31.91 -15.38
N PHE A 407 20.19 31.10 -15.09
CA PHE A 407 20.20 30.22 -13.91
C PHE A 407 20.10 31.01 -12.58
N ALA A 408 20.89 32.07 -12.42
CA ALA A 408 20.86 32.89 -11.21
C ALA A 408 19.52 33.60 -11.04
N GLU A 409 18.95 34.16 -12.12
CA GLU A 409 17.63 34.80 -12.10
C GLU A 409 16.52 33.81 -11.75
N GLN A 410 16.57 32.58 -12.28
CA GLN A 410 15.63 31.51 -11.90
C GLN A 410 15.72 31.15 -10.41
N VAL A 411 16.93 30.90 -9.89
CA VAL A 411 17.11 30.57 -8.48
C VAL A 411 16.71 31.75 -7.58
N GLN A 412 16.97 32.98 -8.01
CA GLN A 412 16.58 34.19 -7.29
C GLN A 412 15.05 34.35 -7.23
N ALA A 413 14.34 34.08 -8.33
CA ALA A 413 12.88 34.10 -8.35
C ALA A 413 12.29 33.02 -7.42
N GLU A 414 12.82 31.79 -7.46
CA GLU A 414 12.45 30.72 -6.53
C GLU A 414 12.75 31.11 -5.07
N LEU A 415 13.88 31.77 -4.81
CA LEU A 415 14.26 32.23 -3.47
C LEU A 415 13.26 33.26 -2.92
N LEU A 416 12.77 34.18 -3.75
CA LEU A 416 11.76 35.17 -3.38
C LEU A 416 10.40 34.49 -3.08
N LEU A 417 9.99 33.53 -3.92
CA LEU A 417 8.81 32.70 -3.70
C LEU A 417 8.83 32.05 -2.32
N TYR A 418 9.90 31.33 -1.99
CA TYR A 418 9.96 30.62 -0.71
C TYR A 418 10.25 31.54 0.48
N LYS A 419 10.86 32.72 0.28
CA LYS A 419 10.91 33.78 1.30
C LYS A 419 9.51 34.28 1.64
N ALA A 420 8.63 34.48 0.65
CA ALA A 420 7.25 34.88 0.89
C ALA A 420 6.48 33.82 1.71
N HIS A 421 6.54 32.55 1.31
CA HIS A 421 5.92 31.45 2.08
C HIS A 421 6.48 31.32 3.50
N ARG A 422 7.80 31.45 3.67
CA ARG A 422 8.42 31.44 5.00
C ARG A 422 7.87 32.55 5.89
N VAL A 423 7.87 33.78 5.38
CA VAL A 423 7.41 34.95 6.12
C VAL A 423 5.93 34.85 6.45
N HIS A 424 5.11 34.32 5.56
CA HIS A 424 3.71 34.00 5.82
C HIS A 424 3.55 33.08 7.04
N ARG A 425 4.28 31.95 7.08
CA ARG A 425 4.22 31.01 8.21
C ARG A 425 4.68 31.64 9.52
N ILE A 426 5.73 32.47 9.50
CA ILE A 426 6.18 33.22 10.70
C ILE A 426 5.14 34.27 11.12
N GLY A 427 4.50 34.95 10.17
CA GLY A 427 3.41 35.89 10.48
C GLY A 427 2.26 35.19 11.19
N GLN A 428 1.87 33.99 10.74
CA GLN A 428 0.85 33.18 11.42
C GLN A 428 1.23 32.80 12.85
N THR A 429 2.50 32.47 13.13
CA THR A 429 2.94 32.15 14.50
C THR A 429 2.92 33.38 15.40
N LEU A 430 3.31 34.56 14.90
CA LEU A 430 3.27 35.81 15.65
C LEU A 430 1.84 36.29 15.92
N ALA A 431 0.96 36.19 14.92
CA ALA A 431 -0.46 36.51 15.07
C ALA A 431 -1.12 35.62 16.14
N ALA A 432 -0.85 34.30 16.10
CA ALA A 432 -1.32 33.37 17.12
C ALA A 432 -0.77 33.66 18.53
N ALA A 433 0.38 34.33 18.63
CA ALA A 433 0.98 34.78 19.89
C ALA A 433 0.50 36.17 20.33
N GLY A 434 -0.47 36.79 19.63
CA GLY A 434 -0.97 38.13 19.94
C GLY A 434 -0.03 39.28 19.56
N ARG A 435 1.08 38.99 18.86
CA ARG A 435 2.07 39.98 18.40
C ARG A 435 1.65 40.55 17.04
N TYR A 436 0.53 41.26 17.04
CA TYR A 436 -0.14 41.75 15.84
C TYR A 436 0.69 42.77 15.02
N PRO A 437 1.38 43.76 15.62
CA PRO A 437 2.20 44.70 14.84
C PRO A 437 3.32 43.99 14.07
N GLU A 438 3.99 43.03 14.70
CA GLU A 438 5.05 42.26 14.06
C GLU A 438 4.52 41.30 12.99
N ALA A 439 3.37 40.66 13.24
CA ALA A 439 2.70 39.83 12.25
C ALA A 439 2.30 40.65 11.00
N MET A 440 1.73 41.85 11.20
CA MET A 440 1.36 42.75 10.11
C MET A 440 2.58 43.19 9.29
N ALA A 441 3.70 43.53 9.96
CA ALA A 441 4.95 43.89 9.29
C ALA A 441 5.51 42.73 8.45
N LEU A 442 5.39 41.49 8.94
CA LEU A 442 5.78 40.31 8.17
C LEU A 442 4.87 40.10 6.97
N TYR A 443 3.55 40.23 7.09
CA TYR A 443 2.65 40.06 5.94
C TYR A 443 2.93 41.06 4.82
N ARG A 444 3.15 42.33 5.15
CA ARG A 444 3.57 43.35 4.17
C ARG A 444 4.88 42.98 3.47
N ARG A 445 5.89 42.57 4.24
CA ARG A 445 7.17 42.11 3.67
C ARG A 445 6.99 40.86 2.79
N GLY A 446 6.06 39.99 3.15
CA GLY A 446 5.67 38.83 2.33
C GLY A 446 5.12 39.29 0.98
N ARG A 447 4.23 40.28 0.95
CA ARG A 447 3.69 40.87 -0.29
C ARG A 447 4.78 41.52 -1.13
N ASP A 448 5.73 42.23 -0.53
CA ASP A 448 6.88 42.78 -1.25
C ASP A 448 7.68 41.68 -1.97
N TYR A 449 7.91 40.54 -1.30
CA TYR A 449 8.56 39.39 -1.93
C TYR A 449 7.73 38.77 -3.04
N VAL A 450 6.40 38.68 -2.88
CA VAL A 450 5.51 38.18 -3.92
C VAL A 450 5.56 39.09 -5.15
N GLN A 451 5.48 40.41 -4.97
CA GLN A 451 5.55 41.37 -6.07
C GLN A 451 6.89 41.29 -6.81
N GLN A 452 8.01 41.17 -6.08
CA GLN A 452 9.33 40.99 -6.68
C GLN A 452 9.43 39.66 -7.45
N ALA A 453 8.88 38.56 -6.91
CA ALA A 453 8.89 37.26 -7.59
C ALA A 453 8.00 37.26 -8.84
N LEU A 454 6.83 37.92 -8.78
CA LEU A 454 5.92 38.06 -9.91
C LEU A 454 6.49 38.96 -11.02
N ALA A 455 7.31 39.95 -10.68
CA ALA A 455 8.04 40.75 -11.67
C ALA A 455 9.04 39.90 -12.48
N ALA A 456 9.53 38.80 -11.90
CA ALA A 456 10.40 37.81 -12.54
C ALA A 456 9.64 36.54 -12.98
N SER A 457 8.34 36.64 -13.27
CA SER A 457 7.49 35.48 -13.57
C SER A 457 7.95 34.63 -14.75
N SER A 458 8.74 35.22 -15.68
CA SER A 458 9.34 34.50 -16.82
C SER A 458 10.28 33.37 -16.41
N HIS A 459 10.86 33.44 -15.21
CA HIS A 459 11.77 32.43 -14.68
C HIS A 459 11.09 31.45 -13.70
N LEU A 460 9.77 31.52 -13.56
CA LEU A 460 8.97 30.64 -12.70
C LEU A 460 8.04 29.77 -13.54
N THR A 461 7.63 28.63 -12.98
CA THR A 461 6.60 27.79 -13.60
C THR A 461 5.22 28.43 -13.43
N ASP A 462 4.28 28.12 -14.33
CA ASP A 462 2.90 28.63 -14.23
C ASP A 462 2.23 28.26 -12.90
N GLU A 463 2.51 27.06 -12.38
CA GLU A 463 2.05 26.61 -11.06
C GLU A 463 2.60 27.49 -9.93
N ALA A 464 3.89 27.85 -9.98
CA ALA A 464 4.51 28.73 -8.98
C ALA A 464 3.95 30.16 -9.06
N VAL A 465 3.69 30.67 -10.27
CA VAL A 465 3.06 31.97 -10.48
C VAL A 465 1.62 31.98 -9.94
N ALA A 466 0.85 30.91 -10.16
CA ALA A 466 -0.49 30.76 -9.59
C ALA A 466 -0.45 30.74 -8.05
N SER A 467 0.47 29.96 -7.47
CA SER A 467 0.70 29.91 -6.01
C SER A 467 1.06 31.28 -5.43
N LEU A 468 1.86 32.09 -6.13
CA LEU A 468 2.21 33.45 -5.69
C LEU A 468 1.00 34.37 -5.66
N LYS A 469 0.16 34.33 -6.70
CA LYS A 469 -1.06 35.15 -6.77
C LYS A 469 -2.05 34.77 -5.65
N GLU A 470 -2.20 33.47 -5.39
CA GLU A 470 -3.01 32.99 -4.27
C GLU A 470 -2.42 33.49 -2.93
N LEU A 471 -1.11 33.35 -2.74
CA LEU A 471 -0.43 33.80 -1.53
C LEU A 471 -0.55 35.32 -1.30
N ASP A 472 -0.50 36.16 -2.35
CA ASP A 472 -0.72 37.61 -2.20
C ASP A 472 -2.11 37.91 -1.64
N SER A 473 -3.15 37.24 -2.17
CA SER A 473 -4.52 37.39 -1.69
C SER A 473 -4.68 36.95 -0.23
N ILE A 474 -4.01 35.86 0.17
CA ILE A 474 -4.02 35.37 1.55
C ILE A 474 -3.31 36.35 2.47
N LEU A 475 -2.15 36.86 2.07
CA LEU A 475 -1.36 37.81 2.86
C LEU A 475 -2.11 39.13 3.05
N GLU A 476 -2.78 39.62 2.01
CA GLU A 476 -3.65 40.80 2.09
C GLU A 476 -4.81 40.59 3.07
N GLY A 477 -5.53 39.47 2.96
CA GLY A 477 -6.62 39.15 3.89
C GLY A 477 -6.14 39.01 5.34
N GLN A 478 -4.96 38.41 5.56
CA GLN A 478 -4.37 38.25 6.89
C GLN A 478 -3.87 39.58 7.47
N GLU A 479 -3.36 40.49 6.63
CA GLU A 479 -2.98 41.84 7.05
C GLU A 479 -4.18 42.58 7.66
N TYR A 480 -5.32 42.59 6.95
CA TYR A 480 -6.53 43.24 7.45
C TYR A 480 -7.12 42.54 8.68
N SER A 481 -7.08 41.20 8.72
CA SER A 481 -7.54 40.42 9.87
C SER A 481 -6.75 40.74 11.14
N VAL A 482 -5.42 40.74 11.05
CA VAL A 482 -4.54 41.08 12.18
C VAL A 482 -4.68 42.55 12.57
N HIS A 483 -4.87 43.46 11.61
CA HIS A 483 -5.14 44.86 11.91
C HIS A 483 -6.44 45.03 12.73
N ALA A 484 -7.52 44.35 12.33
CA ALA A 484 -8.78 44.36 13.08
C ALA A 484 -8.63 43.76 14.49
N GLN A 485 -7.93 42.62 14.61
CA GLN A 485 -7.65 41.97 15.90
C GLN A 485 -6.83 42.86 16.84
N SER A 486 -5.88 43.62 16.30
CA SER A 486 -5.08 44.59 17.07
C SER A 486 -5.93 45.73 17.64
N ILE A 487 -7.02 46.10 16.98
CA ILE A 487 -7.95 47.14 17.46
C ILE A 487 -8.91 46.55 18.51
N LEU A 488 -9.40 45.33 18.28
CA LEU A 488 -10.32 44.65 19.20
C LEU A 488 -9.63 44.22 20.51
N GLY A 489 -8.36 43.81 20.46
CA GLY A 489 -7.59 43.31 21.60
C GLY A 489 -7.20 44.35 22.65
N SER A 490 -7.45 45.66 22.42
CA SER A 490 -7.18 46.73 23.38
C SER A 490 -8.44 47.38 23.97
N ALA A 491 -9.63 47.02 23.49
CA ALA A 491 -10.88 47.77 23.76
C ALA A 491 -11.98 46.99 24.50
N ALA A 492 -11.74 45.74 24.91
CA ALA A 492 -12.79 44.89 25.49
C ALA A 492 -12.36 44.19 26.79
N GLU A 493 -12.02 44.96 27.83
CA GLU A 493 -12.35 44.50 29.18
C GLU A 493 -13.80 44.90 29.44
N ALA A 494 -14.71 43.93 29.35
CA ALA A 494 -16.08 44.14 29.80
C ALA A 494 -16.06 44.41 31.32
N PRO A 495 -16.84 45.38 31.83
CA PRO A 495 -16.87 45.66 33.26
C PRO A 495 -17.29 44.40 34.03
N SER A 496 -16.42 43.91 34.91
CA SER A 496 -16.68 42.74 35.75
C SER A 496 -17.59 43.12 36.92
N ALA A 497 -18.55 42.27 37.25
CA ALA A 497 -19.56 42.51 38.29
C ALA A 497 -19.03 42.33 39.73
N GLU A 498 -17.73 42.47 39.97
CA GLU A 498 -17.11 42.07 41.24
C GLU A 498 -17.43 43.01 42.43
N ASP A 499 -17.98 44.22 42.18
CA ASP A 499 -18.12 45.27 43.22
C ASP A 499 -19.55 45.85 43.45
N LYS A 500 -20.62 45.30 42.87
CA LYS A 500 -21.99 45.81 43.12
C LYS A 500 -23.00 44.70 43.39
N GLU A 501 -23.99 44.96 44.25
CA GLU A 501 -25.18 44.12 44.44
C GLU A 501 -25.80 43.76 43.09
N VAL A 502 -25.56 42.53 42.61
CA VAL A 502 -26.02 42.10 41.29
C VAL A 502 -27.52 41.89 41.32
N GLN A 503 -28.26 42.79 40.65
CA GLN A 503 -29.69 42.65 40.34
C GLN A 503 -29.95 41.38 39.51
N LEU A 504 -31.16 40.81 39.62
CA LEU A 504 -31.54 39.61 38.86
C LEU A 504 -31.42 39.90 37.36
N LEU A 505 -31.10 38.88 36.55
CA LEU A 505 -30.94 39.06 35.10
C LEU A 505 -32.17 39.71 34.44
N VAL A 506 -33.37 39.35 34.91
CA VAL A 506 -34.65 39.89 34.42
C VAL A 506 -34.76 41.41 34.60
N ASP A 507 -34.07 41.99 35.59
CA ASP A 507 -34.12 43.42 35.89
C ASP A 507 -33.09 44.24 35.09
N ARG A 508 -32.19 43.58 34.34
CA ARG A 508 -31.05 44.22 33.66
C ARG A 508 -30.80 43.71 32.23
N LEU A 509 -31.86 43.35 31.52
CA LEU A 509 -31.77 42.79 30.16
C LEU A 509 -31.08 43.72 29.14
N ASP A 510 -31.14 45.04 29.36
CA ASP A 510 -30.55 46.04 28.47
C ASP A 510 -29.06 46.32 28.72
N THR A 511 -28.43 45.66 29.71
CA THR A 511 -27.04 45.91 30.10
C THR A 511 -26.20 44.63 30.09
N TYR A 512 -25.15 44.59 29.25
CA TYR A 512 -24.20 43.47 29.23
C TYR A 512 -23.21 43.57 30.41
N LEU A 513 -23.22 42.56 31.27
CA LEU A 513 -22.31 42.41 32.41
C LEU A 513 -21.89 40.94 32.52
N GLU A 514 -20.59 40.70 32.72
CA GLU A 514 -20.07 39.36 32.99
C GLU A 514 -20.45 38.92 34.41
N ASP A 515 -21.59 38.26 34.52
CA ASP A 515 -22.12 37.73 35.79
C ASP A 515 -21.83 36.23 35.92
N LYS A 516 -20.78 35.92 36.66
CA LYS A 516 -20.36 34.55 36.99
C LYS A 516 -21.44 33.77 37.74
N SER A 517 -22.43 34.41 38.36
CA SER A 517 -23.50 33.70 39.08
C SER A 517 -24.45 32.94 38.14
N LEU A 518 -24.58 33.38 36.88
CA LEU A 518 -25.45 32.74 35.87
C LEU A 518 -24.97 31.36 35.42
N THR A 519 -23.68 31.06 35.58
CA THR A 519 -23.08 29.77 35.22
C THR A 519 -22.97 28.80 36.40
N THR A 520 -23.46 29.20 37.58
CA THR A 520 -23.50 28.34 38.77
C THR A 520 -24.74 27.46 38.81
N SER A 521 -24.76 26.47 39.72
CA SER A 521 -25.93 25.61 39.96
C SER A 521 -27.15 26.34 40.55
N LYS A 522 -27.01 27.61 40.94
CA LYS A 522 -28.09 28.46 41.48
C LYS A 522 -28.08 29.83 40.79
N PRO A 523 -28.47 29.89 39.50
CA PRO A 523 -28.37 31.12 38.72
C PRO A 523 -29.40 32.15 39.18
N ARG A 524 -28.99 33.42 39.28
CA ARG A 524 -29.83 34.55 39.71
C ARG A 524 -30.60 35.17 38.54
N ILE A 525 -31.48 34.37 37.93
CA ILE A 525 -32.19 34.75 36.71
C ILE A 525 -33.41 35.63 37.02
N ALA A 526 -34.30 35.14 37.89
CA ALA A 526 -35.55 35.80 38.28
C ALA A 526 -35.98 35.30 39.67
N ALA A 527 -36.89 36.01 40.33
CA ALA A 527 -37.46 35.58 41.60
C ALA A 527 -38.40 34.37 41.39
N PHE A 528 -38.15 33.26 42.08
CA PHE A 528 -38.98 32.06 42.02
C PHE A 528 -39.22 31.47 43.43
N PRO A 529 -40.46 31.10 43.79
CA PRO A 529 -41.69 31.22 43.00
C PRO A 529 -42.13 32.68 42.81
N PRO A 530 -42.86 33.01 41.72
CA PRO A 530 -43.40 34.35 41.54
C PRO A 530 -44.33 34.73 42.71
N PRO A 531 -44.43 36.01 43.07
CA PRO A 531 -45.34 36.45 44.11
C PRO A 531 -46.80 36.12 43.73
N PHE A 532 -47.61 35.74 44.73
CA PHE A 532 -49.02 35.41 44.50
C PHE A 532 -49.83 36.66 44.14
N GLU A 533 -50.62 36.56 43.07
CA GLU A 533 -51.58 37.58 42.67
C GLU A 533 -53.01 37.03 42.74
N PRO A 534 -54.01 37.81 43.23
CA PRO A 534 -55.40 37.36 43.32
C PRO A 534 -56.07 37.29 41.94
N ILE A 535 -56.80 36.20 41.66
CA ILE A 535 -57.56 35.98 40.41
C ILE A 535 -59.04 35.72 40.74
N PRO A 536 -60.02 36.30 40.02
CA PRO A 536 -61.44 36.03 40.26
C PRO A 536 -61.88 34.64 39.76
N CYS A 537 -62.84 34.00 40.46
CA CYS A 537 -63.35 32.66 40.12
C CYS A 537 -64.15 32.63 38.81
N LYS A 538 -63.98 31.58 38.01
CA LYS A 538 -64.73 31.34 36.76
C LYS A 538 -66.23 31.09 37.03
N PRO A 539 -67.16 31.66 36.24
CA PRO A 539 -68.59 31.41 36.38
C PRO A 539 -69.00 30.01 35.90
N LEU A 540 -70.10 29.47 36.43
CA LEU A 540 -70.64 28.16 36.07
C LEU A 540 -71.27 28.16 34.66
N PHE A 541 -70.94 27.15 33.86
CA PHE A 541 -71.49 26.92 32.53
C PHE A 541 -71.92 25.46 32.39
N PHE A 542 -73.11 25.20 31.86
CA PHE A 542 -73.64 23.84 31.64
C PHE A 542 -73.73 23.54 30.15
N ASP A 543 -73.28 22.35 29.75
CA ASP A 543 -73.37 21.89 28.37
C ASP A 543 -74.72 21.19 28.12
N LEU A 544 -75.68 21.96 27.62
CA LEU A 544 -77.02 21.47 27.31
C LEU A 544 -77.07 20.71 25.97
N ALA A 545 -76.04 20.79 25.14
CA ALA A 545 -76.03 20.15 23.82
C ALA A 545 -75.95 18.62 23.93
N LEU A 546 -75.34 18.11 25.01
CA LEU A 546 -75.25 16.68 25.29
C LEU A 546 -76.64 16.02 25.41
N ASN A 547 -77.64 16.75 25.91
CA ASN A 547 -79.00 16.23 26.08
C ASN A 547 -79.73 16.03 24.74
N HIS A 548 -79.22 16.58 23.64
CA HIS A 548 -79.85 16.51 22.32
C HIS A 548 -79.19 15.46 21.40
N ILE A 549 -78.26 14.66 21.91
CA ILE A 549 -77.63 13.56 21.16
C ILE A 549 -78.48 12.29 21.33
N GLU A 550 -79.29 11.98 20.32
CA GLU A 550 -80.06 10.74 20.23
C GLU A 550 -79.60 9.90 19.04
N PHE A 551 -79.77 8.58 19.10
CA PHE A 551 -79.42 7.71 17.98
C PHE A 551 -80.41 7.89 16.80
N PRO A 552 -79.94 7.77 15.55
CA PRO A 552 -80.84 7.80 14.40
C PRO A 552 -81.78 6.59 14.41
N SER A 553 -83.01 6.74 13.89
CA SER A 553 -83.91 5.60 13.72
C SER A 553 -83.30 4.59 12.73
N LEU A 554 -83.41 3.31 13.07
CA LEU A 554 -82.88 2.20 12.29
C LEU A 554 -83.96 1.38 11.58
N ASP A 555 -85.20 1.88 11.52
CA ASP A 555 -86.35 1.16 10.94
C ASP A 555 -86.09 0.75 9.48
N ASP A 556 -85.41 1.59 8.68
CA ASP A 556 -85.09 1.32 7.27
C ASP A 556 -84.07 0.19 7.04
N VAL A 557 -83.29 -0.19 8.07
CA VAL A 557 -82.26 -1.24 7.95
C VAL A 557 -82.85 -2.63 8.23
N VAL A 558 -83.98 -2.71 8.93
CA VAL A 558 -84.62 -3.98 9.31
C VAL A 558 -85.36 -4.63 8.13
N ASP A 559 -85.89 -3.85 7.19
CA ASP A 559 -86.71 -4.36 6.08
C ASP A 559 -85.92 -4.93 4.88
N SER A 560 -84.59 -4.82 4.87
CA SER A 560 -83.74 -5.20 3.73
C SER A 560 -83.20 -6.65 3.73
N LYS A 561 -83.58 -7.50 4.69
CA LYS A 561 -83.15 -8.92 4.77
C LYS A 561 -84.30 -9.93 4.69
N LYS A 562 -84.97 -9.99 3.53
CA LYS A 562 -85.70 -11.19 3.07
C LYS A 562 -85.51 -11.40 1.56
N GLY A 563 -84.57 -12.28 1.18
CA GLY A 563 -84.66 -13.03 -0.09
C GLY A 563 -83.41 -13.05 -0.99
N GLN A 564 -82.92 -14.30 -1.24
CA GLN A 564 -82.05 -14.78 -2.34
C GLN A 564 -80.53 -14.57 -2.17
N SER A 565 -79.70 -15.55 -1.79
CA SER A 565 -79.45 -16.95 -2.23
C SER A 565 -78.49 -17.10 -3.43
N LEU A 566 -77.28 -17.57 -3.11
CA LEU A 566 -76.41 -18.55 -3.80
C LEU A 566 -76.37 -18.58 -5.35
N THR A 567 -75.25 -18.10 -5.92
CA THR A 567 -74.34 -18.78 -6.88
C THR A 567 -73.58 -17.73 -7.72
N GLY A 568 -72.28 -17.94 -7.97
CA GLY A 568 -71.45 -17.09 -8.85
C GLY A 568 -70.20 -16.60 -8.13
N PHE A 569 -69.14 -17.41 -8.13
CA PHE A 569 -67.98 -17.21 -9.02
C PHE A 569 -67.37 -15.81 -8.95
N VAL A 570 -66.16 -15.77 -8.39
CA VAL A 570 -64.95 -15.10 -8.91
C VAL A 570 -65.16 -13.71 -9.54
N LYS A 571 -64.48 -12.69 -9.01
CA LYS A 571 -63.38 -11.98 -9.71
C LYS A 571 -63.16 -10.57 -9.14
N GLY A 572 -61.94 -10.36 -8.64
CA GLY A 572 -61.28 -9.05 -8.60
C GLY A 572 -61.87 -8.07 -7.58
N TRP A 573 -61.22 -6.98 -7.23
CA TRP A 573 -59.93 -6.40 -7.54
C TRP A 573 -59.94 -5.15 -6.66
N LEU A 574 -58.84 -4.86 -5.96
CA LEU A 574 -58.50 -3.55 -5.39
C LEU A 574 -59.31 -2.38 -5.97
N GLY A 575 -59.91 -1.55 -5.12
CA GLY A 575 -60.41 -0.28 -5.59
C GLY A 575 -61.29 0.46 -4.59
N GLY A 576 -60.70 1.46 -3.94
CA GLY A 576 -61.37 2.75 -3.81
C GLY A 576 -62.16 2.99 -2.53
N TRP A 577 -61.59 3.85 -1.69
CA TRP A 577 -62.34 4.85 -0.96
C TRP A 577 -63.48 5.46 -1.78
N LYS A 578 -64.62 5.64 -1.11
CA LYS A 578 -65.54 6.80 -1.17
C LYS A 578 -66.70 6.48 -0.19
N LYS A 579 -67.22 7.40 0.61
CA LYS A 579 -67.02 8.84 0.76
C LYS A 579 -67.44 9.22 2.17
#